data_AF-A0A1I2PML8-F1
#
_entry.id   AF-A0A1I2PML8-F1
#
_cell.length_a   1.000
_cell.length_b   1.000
_cell.length_c   1.000
_cell.angle_alpha   90.00
_cell.angle_beta   90.00
_cell.angle_gamma   90.00
#
_symmetry.space_group_name_H-M   'P 1'
#
loop_
_entity.id
_entity.type
_entity.pdbx_description
1 polymer ?
#
loop_
_entity_poly.entity_id
_entity_poly.type
_entity_poly.pdbx_seq_one_letter_code
_entity_poly.pdbx_strand_id
1 'polypeptide(L)'
;MAISLLLAAALGAAPIEPEPIWRCTAAHYASFVSPSGTREKWPTVPTLPEKLRDTRHMTLNSPGMVPGGRAHMMYVDSAAKVVYILQTSGPADSEVVFGPLPPVDCPKE
;
A
#
# COMPACT_ATOMS: atom_id res chain seq x y z
N MET A 1 23.46 5.46 -50.26
CA MET A 1 23.69 5.77 -48.84
C MET A 1 22.45 5.32 -48.08
N ALA A 2 22.54 4.23 -47.32
CA ALA A 2 21.43 3.68 -46.55
C ALA A 2 21.65 4.04 -45.08
N ILE A 3 20.74 4.83 -44.51
CA ILE A 3 20.74 5.18 -43.08
C ILE A 3 19.91 4.11 -42.37
N SER A 4 20.59 3.16 -41.75
CA SER A 4 19.96 2.18 -40.86
C SER A 4 19.57 2.86 -39.55
N LEU A 5 18.28 3.13 -39.37
CA LEU A 5 17.70 3.54 -38.09
C LEU A 5 17.64 2.34 -37.15
N LEU A 6 18.59 2.26 -36.22
CA LEU A 6 18.54 1.36 -35.07
C LEU A 6 17.44 1.87 -34.11
N LEU A 7 16.27 1.25 -34.17
CA LEU A 7 15.18 1.49 -33.23
C LEU A 7 15.54 0.79 -31.90
N ALA A 8 15.97 1.58 -30.90
CA ALA A 8 16.17 1.08 -29.55
C ALA A 8 14.82 0.71 -28.94
N ALA A 9 14.59 -0.59 -28.71
CA ALA A 9 13.45 -1.07 -27.94
C ALA A 9 13.65 -0.67 -26.47
N ALA A 10 13.09 0.47 -26.09
CA ALA A 10 12.84 0.79 -24.69
C ALA A 10 11.78 -0.19 -24.17
N LEU A 11 12.23 -1.35 -23.68
CA LEU A 11 11.42 -2.17 -22.78
C LEU A 11 11.27 -1.36 -21.49
N GLY A 12 10.31 -0.45 -21.47
CA GLY A 12 9.77 0.08 -20.24
C GLY A 12 9.25 -1.10 -19.45
N ALA A 13 9.94 -1.45 -18.37
CA ALA A 13 9.49 -2.49 -17.45
C ALA A 13 8.07 -2.10 -17.01
N ALA A 14 7.08 -2.86 -17.46
CA ALA A 14 5.71 -2.68 -17.02
C ALA A 14 5.70 -2.71 -15.48
N PRO A 15 4.94 -1.83 -14.82
CA PRO A 15 4.86 -1.85 -13.37
C PRO A 15 4.48 -3.27 -12.92
N ILE A 16 5.28 -3.84 -12.01
CA ILE A 16 5.01 -5.16 -11.45
C ILE A 16 3.68 -5.05 -10.72
N GLU A 17 2.65 -5.67 -11.29
CA GLU A 17 1.32 -5.77 -10.67
C GLU A 17 1.44 -6.59 -9.38
N PRO A 18 0.82 -6.13 -8.27
CA PRO A 18 0.84 -6.87 -7.02
C PRO A 18 0.13 -8.23 -7.18
N GLU A 19 0.67 -9.26 -6.52
CA GLU A 19 0.07 -10.60 -6.53
C GLU A 19 -1.42 -10.54 -6.11
N PRO A 20 -2.29 -11.41 -6.66
CA PRO A 20 -3.73 -11.37 -6.40
C PRO A 20 -4.11 -11.34 -4.91
N ILE A 21 -3.41 -12.12 -4.08
CA ILE A 21 -3.63 -12.16 -2.62
C ILE A 21 -3.50 -10.79 -1.97
N TRP A 22 -2.54 -9.97 -2.42
CA TRP A 22 -2.31 -8.64 -1.86
C TRP A 22 -3.38 -7.65 -2.29
N ARG A 23 -3.95 -7.81 -3.48
CA ARG A 23 -5.10 -7.01 -3.94
C ARG A 23 -6.36 -7.32 -3.13
N CYS A 24 -6.63 -8.59 -2.87
CA CYS A 24 -7.76 -9.00 -2.01
C CYS A 24 -7.55 -8.55 -0.56
N THR A 25 -6.32 -8.65 -0.06
CA THR A 25 -5.93 -8.14 1.25
C THR A 25 -6.16 -6.63 1.35
N ALA A 26 -5.76 -5.88 0.33
CA ALA A 26 -6.02 -4.44 0.26
C ALA A 26 -7.53 -4.14 0.25
N ALA A 27 -8.31 -4.82 -0.58
CA ALA A 27 -9.76 -4.61 -0.65
C ALA A 27 -10.47 -4.90 0.69
N HIS A 28 -10.05 -5.97 1.38
CA HIS A 28 -10.56 -6.29 2.71
C HIS A 28 -10.26 -5.18 3.72
N TYR A 29 -8.99 -4.75 3.83
CA TYR A 29 -8.61 -3.70 4.78
C TYR A 29 -9.13 -2.31 4.41
N ALA A 30 -9.29 -2.01 3.12
CA ALA A 30 -9.92 -0.79 2.63
C ALA A 30 -11.33 -0.61 3.19
N SER A 31 -12.07 -1.71 3.39
CA SER A 31 -13.40 -1.65 3.97
C SER A 31 -13.42 -1.12 5.42
N PHE A 32 -12.31 -1.20 6.16
CA PHE A 32 -12.25 -0.80 7.58
C PHE A 32 -11.66 0.59 7.81
N VAL A 33 -11.17 1.25 6.76
CA VAL A 33 -10.54 2.57 6.86
C VAL A 33 -11.37 3.64 6.17
N SER A 34 -11.23 4.87 6.65
CA SER A 34 -11.90 6.06 6.09
C SER A 34 -11.08 7.31 6.45
N PRO A 35 -11.40 8.49 5.90
CA PRO A 35 -10.73 9.73 6.31
C PRO A 35 -10.85 10.03 7.81
N SER A 36 -11.85 9.45 8.50
CA SER A 36 -12.03 9.58 9.95
C SER A 36 -11.13 8.64 10.77
N GLY A 37 -10.47 7.66 10.15
CA GLY A 37 -9.58 6.69 10.79
C GLY A 37 -9.98 5.24 10.52
N THR A 38 -9.57 4.34 11.41
CA THR A 38 -9.89 2.91 11.36
C THR A 38 -11.13 2.60 12.19
N ARG A 39 -11.99 1.70 11.71
CA ARG A 39 -13.14 1.18 12.46
C ARG A 39 -12.77 -0.01 13.36
N GLU A 40 -11.73 -0.74 12.98
CA GLU A 40 -11.21 -1.89 13.71
C GLU A 40 -10.09 -1.51 14.68
N LYS A 41 -9.92 -2.33 15.71
CA LYS A 41 -8.81 -2.24 16.66
C LYS A 41 -7.68 -3.17 16.21
N TRP A 42 -6.68 -2.60 15.56
CA TRP A 42 -5.49 -3.33 15.13
C TRP A 42 -4.30 -3.12 16.08
N PRO A 43 -3.37 -4.09 16.16
CA PRO A 43 -2.09 -3.85 16.82
C PRO A 43 -1.38 -2.67 16.16
N THR A 44 -0.61 -1.92 16.96
CA THR A 44 0.23 -0.82 16.47
C THR A 44 1.69 -1.11 16.77
N VAL A 45 2.55 -0.65 15.88
CA VAL A 45 4.01 -0.66 16.05
C VAL A 45 4.52 0.78 16.02
N PRO A 46 5.65 1.08 16.70
CA PRO A 46 6.14 2.46 16.78
C PRO A 46 6.50 3.08 15.43
N THR A 47 7.00 2.26 14.51
CA THR A 47 7.48 2.72 13.19
C THR A 47 7.25 1.66 12.13
N LEU A 48 7.09 2.10 10.88
CA LEU A 48 7.07 1.20 9.73
C LEU A 48 8.45 0.53 9.62
N PRO A 49 8.52 -0.80 9.42
CA PRO A 49 9.79 -1.48 9.19
C PRO A 49 10.59 -0.79 8.07
N GLU A 50 11.85 -0.48 8.34
CA GLU A 50 12.68 0.36 7.46
C GLU A 50 12.74 -0.17 6.02
N LYS A 51 12.88 -1.49 5.87
CA LYS A 51 12.86 -2.19 4.59
C LYS A 51 11.61 -1.95 3.73
N LEU A 52 10.52 -1.44 4.30
CA LEU A 52 9.26 -1.19 3.61
C LEU A 52 9.09 0.28 3.18
N ARG A 53 9.87 1.23 3.72
CA ARG A 53 9.66 2.67 3.48
C ARG A 53 9.73 3.05 2.00
N ASP A 54 10.66 2.44 1.26
CA ASP A 54 10.87 2.69 -0.17
C ASP A 54 10.20 1.63 -1.06
N THR A 55 9.34 0.79 -0.48
CA THR A 55 8.60 -0.22 -1.24
C THR A 55 7.28 0.32 -1.76
N ARG A 56 6.78 -0.30 -2.84
CA ARG A 56 5.46 0.00 -3.36
C ARG A 56 4.40 -0.31 -2.31
N HIS A 57 3.50 0.64 -2.09
CA HIS A 57 2.32 0.47 -1.24
C HIS A 57 1.04 0.44 -2.09
N MET A 58 -0.04 -0.07 -1.51
CA MET A 58 -1.40 0.05 -2.06
C MET A 58 -2.19 1.07 -1.26
N THR A 59 -2.79 2.05 -1.93
CA THR A 59 -3.67 3.02 -1.26
C THR A 59 -4.97 2.35 -0.88
N LEU A 60 -5.32 2.37 0.40
CA LEU A 60 -6.58 1.85 0.92
C LEU A 60 -7.66 2.94 0.95
N ASN A 61 -7.26 4.16 1.31
CA ASN A 61 -8.11 5.34 1.32
C ASN A 61 -7.26 6.61 1.16
N SER A 62 -7.86 7.63 0.57
CA SER A 62 -7.29 8.98 0.44
C SER A 62 -8.08 9.96 1.33
N PRO A 63 -7.44 11.01 1.87
CA PRO A 63 -8.12 11.96 2.75
C PRO A 63 -9.17 12.81 2.00
N GLY A 64 -9.08 12.89 0.67
CA GLY A 64 -9.99 13.67 -0.16
C GLY A 64 -9.95 15.16 0.18
N MET A 65 -11.11 15.82 0.19
CA MET A 65 -11.25 17.22 0.60
C MET A 65 -11.52 17.39 2.10
N VAL A 66 -11.38 16.34 2.91
CA VAL A 66 -11.68 16.39 4.35
C VAL A 66 -10.52 17.07 5.09
N PRO A 67 -10.73 18.24 5.73
CA PRO A 67 -9.68 18.89 6.52
C PRO A 67 -9.24 17.99 7.67
N GLY A 68 -7.93 17.74 7.78
CA GLY A 68 -7.37 16.79 8.76
C GLY A 68 -7.73 15.32 8.47
N GLY A 69 -8.28 15.01 7.29
CA GLY A 69 -8.57 13.65 6.87
C GLY A 69 -7.31 12.77 6.87
N ARG A 70 -7.52 11.49 7.15
CA ARG A 70 -6.47 10.47 7.23
C ARG A 70 -6.34 9.74 5.89
N ALA A 71 -5.10 9.56 5.42
CA ALA A 71 -4.78 8.64 4.33
C ALA A 71 -4.35 7.29 4.92
N HIS A 72 -4.56 6.21 4.17
CA HIS A 72 -4.16 4.87 4.57
C HIS A 72 -3.47 4.16 3.41
N MET A 73 -2.24 3.71 3.65
CA MET A 73 -1.40 3.00 2.67
C MET A 73 -1.01 1.64 3.26
N MET A 74 -1.20 0.57 2.49
CA MET A 74 -0.82 -0.78 2.88
C MET A 74 0.53 -1.16 2.26
N TYR A 75 1.46 -1.53 3.12
CA TYR A 75 2.78 -2.05 2.79
C TYR A 75 2.80 -3.56 3.00
N VAL A 76 3.43 -4.28 2.07
CA VAL A 76 3.51 -5.74 2.09
C VAL A 76 4.90 -6.18 2.51
N ASP A 77 5.00 -6.98 3.57
CA ASP A 77 6.21 -7.71 3.92
C ASP A 77 6.09 -9.15 3.43
N SER A 78 6.48 -9.39 2.17
CA SER A 78 6.35 -10.70 1.52
C SER A 78 7.18 -11.79 2.20
N ALA A 79 8.31 -11.43 2.80
CA ALA A 79 9.16 -12.37 3.53
C ALA A 79 8.49 -12.88 4.81
N ALA A 80 7.84 -11.99 5.57
CA ALA A 80 7.09 -12.35 6.77
C ALA A 80 5.63 -12.76 6.49
N LYS A 81 5.16 -12.61 5.24
CA LYS A 81 3.77 -12.85 4.82
C LYS A 81 2.75 -12.09 5.67
N VAL A 82 3.02 -10.81 5.92
CA VAL A 82 2.14 -9.90 6.67
C VAL A 82 2.05 -8.55 5.96
N VAL A 83 1.08 -7.74 6.36
CA VAL A 83 0.95 -6.35 5.90
C VAL A 83 1.03 -5.37 7.06
N TYR A 84 1.44 -4.14 6.75
CA TYR A 84 1.39 -2.99 7.65
C TYR A 84 0.56 -1.89 6.99
N ILE A 85 -0.28 -1.22 7.75
CA ILE A 85 -1.06 -0.08 7.26
C ILE A 85 -0.50 1.18 7.90
N LEU A 86 0.09 2.04 7.08
CA LEU A 86 0.50 3.38 7.47
C LEU A 86 -0.69 4.31 7.34
N GLN A 87 -1.02 4.97 8.44
CA GLN A 87 -1.95 6.08 8.45
C GLN A 87 -1.19 7.39 8.59
N THR A 88 -1.49 8.34 7.72
CA THR A 88 -0.96 9.70 7.76
C THR A 88 -2.10 10.70 7.92
N SER A 89 -1.84 11.82 8.62
CA SER A 89 -2.78 12.93 8.72
C SER A 89 -2.06 14.26 8.82
N GLY A 90 -2.40 15.25 8.00
CA GLY A 90 -1.77 16.57 8.11
C GLY A 90 -0.23 16.52 7.98
N PRO A 91 0.54 17.21 8.85
CA PRO A 91 2.01 17.23 8.78
C PRO A 91 2.63 15.84 9.05
N ALA A 92 3.85 15.64 8.53
CA ALA A 92 4.53 14.34 8.47
C ALA A 92 4.66 13.60 9.83
N ASP A 93 4.64 14.32 10.95
CA ASP A 93 4.87 13.74 12.28
C ASP A 93 3.64 13.00 12.86
N SER A 94 2.52 12.95 12.13
CA SER A 94 1.27 12.31 12.59
C SER A 94 1.06 10.92 11.98
N GLU A 95 2.12 10.11 11.95
CA GLU A 95 2.07 8.74 11.47
C GLU A 95 1.56 7.78 12.56
N VAL A 96 0.71 6.84 12.16
CA VAL A 96 0.35 5.67 12.97
C VAL A 96 0.53 4.44 12.10
N VAL A 97 1.23 3.43 12.61
CA VAL A 97 1.47 2.19 11.89
C VAL A 97 0.71 1.05 12.54
N PHE A 98 -0.24 0.50 11.80
CA PHE A 98 -1.02 -0.68 12.20
C PHE A 98 -0.36 -1.94 11.64
N GLY A 99 -0.23 -2.96 12.48
CA GLY A 99 0.27 -4.27 12.10
C GLY A 99 1.25 -4.88 13.12
N PRO A 100 1.86 -6.02 12.78
CA PRO A 100 1.63 -6.80 11.55
C PRO A 100 0.19 -7.35 11.47
N LEU A 101 -0.39 -7.34 10.27
CA LEU A 101 -1.73 -7.88 9.98
C LEU A 101 -1.62 -9.07 9.00
N PRO A 102 -2.46 -10.11 9.14
CA PRO A 102 -2.43 -11.26 8.25
C PRO A 102 -2.95 -10.92 6.84
N PRO A 103 -2.50 -11.60 5.78
CA PRO A 103 -3.21 -11.56 4.50
C PRO A 103 -4.62 -12.16 4.64
N VAL A 104 -5.50 -11.80 3.73
CA VAL A 104 -6.76 -12.53 3.53
C VAL A 104 -6.76 -13.22 2.18
N ASP A 105 -7.34 -14.42 2.16
CA ASP A 105 -7.53 -15.15 0.92
C ASP A 105 -8.50 -14.39 0.01
N CYS A 106 -8.23 -14.45 -1.30
CA CYS A 106 -9.21 -14.01 -2.27
C CYS A 106 -10.44 -14.93 -2.21
N PRO A 107 -11.67 -14.39 -2.31
CA PRO A 107 -12.84 -15.22 -2.52
C PRO A 107 -12.60 -16.08 -3.77
N LYS A 108 -12.92 -17.37 -3.67
CA LYS A 108 -12.95 -18.26 -4.83
C LYS A 108 -14.17 -17.88 -5.67
N GLU A 109 -13.96 -17.68 -6.97
CA GLU A 109 -15.04 -17.46 -7.94
C GLU A 109 -16.05 -18.63 -7.97
#